data_AF-A0A821GUQ5-F1
#
_entry.id   AF-A0A821GUQ5-F1
#
_cell.length_a   1.000
_cell.length_b   1.000
_cell.length_c   1.000
_cell.angle_alpha   90.00
_cell.angle_beta   90.00
_cell.angle_gamma   90.00
#
_symmetry.space_group_name_H-M   'P 1'
#
loop_
_entity.id
_entity.type
_entity.pdbx_description
1 polymer ?
#
loop_
_entity_poly.entity_id
_entity_poly.type
_entity_poly.pdbx_seq_one_letter_code
_entity_poly.pdbx_strand_id
1 'polypeptide(L)'
;MGGGVLTGATKIYILYYGSWNANQKTIAETFLSHVGTTSWFNIEKTYYYRASSISPKVYIKGPKNGQVPNDSQGLYLLLSSSDVSEGSAEAGGTFCVNYCEYHLNFYVDNVAYVLGFIGNLQKCINGSGSTNPTNSPNGDAGVDAMVSVIAHELVDTMSDPFGSAWFGATGNENADK
;
A
#
# COMPACT_ATOMS: atom_id res chain seq x y z
N MET A 1 20.95 -7.55 -6.07
CA MET A 1 19.77 -7.05 -5.36
C MET A 1 19.92 -5.54 -5.25
N GLY A 2 18.92 -4.76 -5.66
CA GLY A 2 19.07 -3.31 -5.80
C GLY A 2 18.15 -2.68 -6.87
N GLY A 3 16.88 -3.07 -6.91
CA GLY A 3 15.85 -2.29 -7.60
C GLY A 3 15.67 -0.90 -6.98
N GLY A 4 15.01 0.00 -7.71
CA GLY A 4 14.73 1.34 -7.20
C GLY A 4 13.74 1.30 -6.04
N VAL A 5 13.93 2.16 -5.05
CA VAL A 5 12.98 2.36 -3.93
C VAL A 5 12.45 3.80 -3.97
N LEU A 6 11.34 4.10 -3.30
CA LEU A 6 10.75 5.44 -3.30
C LEU A 6 11.47 6.36 -2.29
N THR A 7 12.53 7.01 -2.75
CA THR A 7 13.45 7.82 -1.90
C THR A 7 13.13 9.31 -1.83
N GLY A 8 12.12 9.76 -2.58
CA GLY A 8 11.59 11.12 -2.54
C GLY A 8 10.55 11.31 -1.44
N ALA A 9 10.06 12.55 -1.28
CA ALA A 9 8.80 12.77 -0.56
C ALA A 9 7.66 12.25 -1.45
N THR A 10 7.28 10.99 -1.25
CA THR A 10 6.28 10.29 -2.06
C THR A 10 4.91 10.88 -1.77
N LYS A 11 4.19 11.29 -2.80
CA LYS A 11 2.78 11.65 -2.63
C LYS A 11 1.92 10.40 -2.72
N ILE A 12 0.95 10.26 -1.82
CA ILE A 12 -0.09 9.25 -1.94
C ILE A 12 -1.28 9.86 -2.66
N TYR A 13 -1.76 9.14 -3.66
CA TYR A 13 -3.00 9.43 -4.37
C TYR A 13 -4.00 8.32 -4.08
N ILE A 14 -5.09 8.66 -3.39
CA ILE A 14 -6.13 7.70 -3.05
C ILE A 14 -7.18 7.67 -4.17
N LEU A 15 -7.41 6.49 -4.70
CA LEU A 15 -8.43 6.19 -5.69
C LEU A 15 -9.52 5.35 -5.03
N TYR A 16 -10.68 5.95 -4.75
CA TYR A 16 -11.83 5.23 -4.22
C TYR A 16 -12.63 4.59 -5.34
N TYR A 17 -12.86 3.28 -5.26
CA TYR A 17 -13.69 2.54 -6.21
C TYR A 17 -14.83 1.81 -5.50
N GLY A 18 -16.05 1.98 -6.02
CA GLY A 18 -17.30 1.45 -5.45
C GLY A 18 -17.99 2.38 -4.43
N SER A 19 -18.89 1.80 -3.64
CA SER A 19 -19.83 2.49 -2.74
C SER A 19 -19.22 2.90 -1.38
N TRP A 20 -18.30 3.86 -1.39
CA TRP A 20 -17.70 4.43 -0.17
C TRP A 20 -18.58 5.49 0.50
N ASN A 21 -18.75 5.41 1.82
CA ASN A 21 -19.33 6.49 2.60
C ASN A 21 -18.26 7.45 3.18
N ALA A 22 -18.68 8.63 3.66
CA ALA A 22 -17.77 9.66 4.16
C ALA A 22 -16.95 9.23 5.39
N ASN A 23 -17.53 8.46 6.30
CA ASN A 23 -16.84 7.98 7.50
C ASN A 23 -15.72 7.01 7.12
N GLN A 24 -15.99 6.08 6.21
CA GLN A 24 -14.99 5.13 5.70
C GLN A 24 -13.79 5.84 5.05
N LYS A 25 -14.06 6.84 4.21
CA LYS A 25 -13.00 7.66 3.59
C LYS A 25 -12.19 8.39 4.66
N THR A 26 -12.87 8.98 5.65
CA THR A 26 -12.24 9.72 6.75
C THR A 26 -11.25 8.84 7.52
N ILE A 27 -11.56 7.56 7.76
CA ILE A 27 -10.65 6.64 8.46
C ILE A 27 -9.35 6.45 7.67
N ALA A 28 -9.45 6.10 6.38
CA ALA A 28 -8.28 5.90 5.51
C ALA A 28 -7.45 7.18 5.35
N GLU A 29 -8.10 8.32 5.09
CA GLU A 29 -7.43 9.62 4.93
C GLU A 29 -6.77 10.09 6.24
N THR A 30 -7.40 9.86 7.39
CA THR A 30 -6.83 10.19 8.70
C THR A 30 -5.58 9.36 8.97
N PHE A 31 -5.64 8.05 8.72
CA PHE A 31 -4.46 7.20 8.87
C PHE A 31 -3.32 7.68 7.96
N LEU A 32 -3.59 7.85 6.66
CA LEU A 32 -2.58 8.23 5.66
C LEU A 32 -1.96 9.62 5.89
N SER A 33 -2.72 10.56 6.46
CA SER A 33 -2.21 11.89 6.81
C SER A 33 -1.30 11.90 8.04
N HIS A 34 -1.39 10.89 8.92
CA HIS A 34 -0.63 10.85 10.17
C HIS A 34 0.48 9.78 10.17
N VAL A 35 0.33 8.70 9.41
CA VAL A 35 1.24 7.53 9.43
C VAL A 35 2.69 7.92 9.23
N GLY A 36 2.98 8.87 8.32
CA GLY A 36 4.32 9.35 8.02
C GLY A 36 5.03 10.07 9.19
N THR A 37 4.32 10.44 10.26
CA THR A 37 4.89 11.07 11.47
C THR A 37 5.02 10.10 12.65
N THR A 38 4.50 8.88 12.52
CA THR A 38 4.53 7.88 13.59
C THR A 38 5.95 7.37 13.85
N SER A 39 6.21 6.95 15.09
CA SER A 39 7.47 6.30 15.45
C SER A 39 7.69 5.00 14.68
N TRP A 40 6.62 4.25 14.42
CA TRP A 40 6.63 3.05 13.59
C TRP A 40 7.15 3.36 12.18
N PHE A 41 6.57 4.34 11.50
CA PHE A 41 6.99 4.70 10.14
C PHE A 41 8.39 5.33 10.09
N ASN A 42 8.92 5.84 11.21
CA ASN A 42 10.31 6.30 11.27
C ASN A 42 11.32 5.15 11.14
N ILE A 43 10.93 3.90 11.45
CA ILE A 43 11.76 2.72 11.19
C ILE A 43 11.86 2.50 9.66
N GLU A 44 10.75 2.63 8.94
CA GLU A 44 10.73 2.50 7.48
C GLU A 44 11.61 3.53 6.77
N LYS A 45 11.69 4.76 7.31
CA LYS A 45 12.61 5.79 6.81
C LYS A 45 14.09 5.42 6.89
N THR A 46 14.44 4.34 7.61
CA THR A 46 15.82 3.85 7.66
C THR A 46 16.18 2.95 6.48
N TYR A 47 15.20 2.44 5.73
CA TYR A 47 15.44 1.73 4.48
C TYR A 47 15.93 2.71 3.42
N TYR A 48 16.90 2.25 2.62
CA TYR A 48 17.60 3.08 1.66
C TYR A 48 18.03 2.28 0.43
N TYR A 49 18.14 2.98 -0.68
CA TYR A 49 18.73 2.44 -1.90
C TYR A 49 20.20 2.82 -2.05
N ARG A 50 20.99 1.88 -2.59
CA ARG A 50 22.35 2.09 -3.09
C ARG A 50 22.55 1.32 -4.39
N ALA A 51 22.82 2.04 -5.47
CA ALA A 51 23.14 1.41 -6.76
C ALA A 51 24.49 0.66 -6.75
N SER A 52 25.43 1.07 -5.90
CA SER A 52 26.74 0.45 -5.71
C SER A 52 27.25 0.64 -4.28
N SER A 53 28.33 -0.06 -3.90
CA SER A 53 28.95 0.08 -2.56
C SER A 53 29.44 1.49 -2.24
N ILE A 54 29.69 2.30 -3.28
CA ILE A 54 30.19 3.68 -3.19
C ILE A 54 29.08 4.73 -3.35
N SER A 55 27.87 4.35 -3.76
CA SER A 55 26.74 5.28 -3.90
C SER A 55 26.28 5.79 -2.53
N PRO A 56 25.91 7.08 -2.40
CA PRO A 56 25.31 7.59 -1.17
C PRO A 56 24.01 6.84 -0.86
N LYS A 57 23.69 6.68 0.43
CA LYS A 57 22.41 6.12 0.85
C LYS A 57 21.33 7.14 0.53
N VAL A 58 20.29 6.73 -0.19
CA VAL A 58 19.10 7.57 -0.42
C VAL A 58 17.93 6.92 0.30
N TYR A 59 17.37 7.62 1.28
CA TYR A 59 16.38 7.11 2.23
C TYR A 59 14.95 7.41 1.80
N ILE A 60 14.01 6.57 2.22
CA ILE A 60 12.56 6.79 2.06
C ILE A 60 12.13 8.01 2.90
N LYS A 61 11.36 8.95 2.33
CA LYS A 61 10.91 10.17 3.05
C LYS A 61 9.44 10.13 3.47
N GLY A 62 8.69 9.13 3.01
CA GLY A 62 7.32 8.85 3.45
C GLY A 62 6.22 9.63 2.71
N PRO A 63 4.96 9.37 3.08
CA PRO A 63 3.80 9.77 2.27
C PRO A 63 3.27 11.20 2.52
N LYS A 64 2.66 11.82 1.50
CA LYS A 64 1.84 13.06 1.57
C LYS A 64 0.59 12.97 0.69
N ASN A 65 -0.58 13.29 1.22
CA ASN A 65 -1.84 13.17 0.46
C ASN A 65 -1.97 14.21 -0.69
N GLY A 66 -2.60 13.84 -1.81
CA GLY A 66 -2.85 14.72 -2.96
C GLY A 66 -4.04 14.30 -3.85
N GLN A 67 -4.53 15.22 -4.69
CA GLN A 67 -5.51 14.93 -5.76
C GLN A 67 -4.81 14.24 -6.93
N VAL A 68 -5.43 13.21 -7.55
CA VAL A 68 -4.86 12.31 -8.58
C VAL A 68 -4.28 13.09 -9.79
N PRO A 69 -2.96 13.29 -9.88
CA PRO A 69 -2.28 13.96 -10.96
C PRO A 69 -1.47 12.94 -11.76
N ASN A 70 -0.85 13.37 -12.85
CA ASN A 70 0.15 12.58 -13.54
C ASN A 70 1.49 12.72 -12.81
N ASP A 71 1.78 11.85 -11.84
CA ASP A 71 2.94 11.93 -10.95
C ASP A 71 3.60 10.55 -10.77
N SER A 72 4.62 10.29 -11.57
CA SER A 72 5.39 9.04 -11.53
C SER A 72 6.29 8.88 -10.30
N GLN A 73 6.37 9.89 -9.44
CA GLN A 73 7.02 9.80 -8.13
C GLN A 73 6.01 9.57 -7.00
N GLY A 74 4.72 9.45 -7.34
CA GLY A 74 3.65 9.14 -6.42
C GLY A 74 3.36 7.65 -6.29
N LEU A 75 2.72 7.30 -5.19
CA LEU A 75 2.11 6.01 -4.95
C LEU A 75 0.58 6.15 -5.09
N TYR A 76 -0.01 5.32 -5.94
CA TYR A 76 -1.46 5.31 -6.15
C TYR A 76 -2.06 4.16 -5.34
N LEU A 77 -2.96 4.47 -4.41
CA LEU A 77 -3.68 3.45 -3.63
C LEU A 77 -5.10 3.33 -4.16
N LEU A 78 -5.42 2.22 -4.78
CA LEU A 78 -6.76 1.86 -5.21
C LEU A 78 -7.50 1.15 -4.07
N LEU A 79 -8.38 1.88 -3.40
CA LEU A 79 -9.18 1.40 -2.29
C LEU A 79 -10.58 0.99 -2.80
N SER A 80 -10.86 -0.31 -2.80
CA SER A 80 -12.19 -0.81 -3.19
C SER A 80 -13.12 -0.95 -1.98
N SER A 81 -14.39 -0.60 -2.15
CA SER A 81 -15.42 -0.83 -1.12
C SER A 81 -15.91 -2.27 -1.15
N SER A 82 -16.66 -2.67 -0.12
CA SER A 82 -17.04 -4.08 0.10
C SER A 82 -17.99 -4.67 -0.95
N ASP A 83 -18.70 -3.83 -1.70
CA ASP A 83 -19.55 -4.21 -2.82
C ASP A 83 -18.76 -4.55 -4.10
N VAL A 84 -17.48 -4.19 -4.18
CA VAL A 84 -16.65 -4.47 -5.36
C VAL A 84 -16.21 -5.92 -5.36
N SER A 85 -16.45 -6.63 -6.46
CA SER A 85 -15.82 -7.92 -6.73
C SER A 85 -14.64 -7.69 -7.66
N GLU A 86 -13.44 -7.98 -7.18
CA GLU A 86 -12.21 -7.74 -7.90
C GLU A 86 -11.49 -9.07 -8.16
N GLY A 87 -10.95 -9.18 -9.38
CA GLY A 87 -10.12 -10.28 -9.81
C GLY A 87 -9.08 -9.75 -10.79
N SER A 88 -7.84 -10.13 -10.56
CA SER A 88 -6.65 -9.64 -11.26
C SER A 88 -5.85 -10.83 -11.77
N ALA A 89 -5.56 -10.80 -13.07
CA ALA A 89 -4.66 -11.76 -13.69
C ALA A 89 -3.21 -11.52 -13.24
N GLU A 90 -2.87 -10.26 -12.98
CA GLU A 90 -1.56 -9.79 -12.52
C GLU A 90 -1.27 -10.25 -11.09
N ALA A 91 -2.27 -10.18 -10.19
CA ALA A 91 -2.20 -10.74 -8.84
C ALA A 91 -2.52 -12.24 -8.78
N GLY A 92 -2.83 -12.87 -9.93
CA GLY A 92 -3.00 -14.31 -10.05
C GLY A 92 -4.25 -14.88 -9.38
N GLY A 93 -5.33 -14.10 -9.24
CA GLY A 93 -6.53 -14.61 -8.58
C GLY A 93 -7.63 -13.58 -8.30
N THR A 94 -8.47 -13.90 -7.32
CA THR A 94 -9.63 -13.10 -6.90
C THR A 94 -9.41 -12.55 -5.50
N PHE A 95 -9.74 -11.27 -5.28
CA PHE A 95 -9.78 -10.66 -3.96
C PHE A 95 -10.65 -11.50 -3.01
N CYS A 96 -10.22 -11.63 -1.74
CA CYS A 96 -10.82 -12.49 -0.71
C CYS A 96 -10.69 -14.00 -0.92
N VAL A 97 -10.05 -14.45 -1.99
CA VAL A 97 -9.77 -15.87 -2.25
C VAL A 97 -8.26 -16.11 -2.29
N ASN A 98 -7.56 -15.33 -3.10
CA ASN A 98 -6.15 -15.51 -3.37
C ASN A 98 -5.29 -14.44 -2.69
N TYR A 99 -5.83 -13.22 -2.54
CA TYR A 99 -5.14 -12.10 -1.92
C TYR A 99 -6.14 -11.14 -1.26
N CYS A 100 -5.62 -10.30 -0.37
CA CYS A 100 -6.35 -9.21 0.28
C CYS A 100 -5.88 -7.83 -0.23
N GLU A 101 -4.69 -7.82 -0.79
CA GLU A 101 -3.98 -6.69 -1.36
C GLU A 101 -3.00 -7.19 -2.42
N TYR A 102 -2.55 -6.27 -3.26
CA TYR A 102 -1.37 -6.47 -4.08
C TYR A 102 -0.86 -5.11 -4.51
N HIS A 103 0.41 -4.99 -4.82
CA HIS A 103 0.91 -3.87 -5.59
C HIS A 103 1.49 -4.31 -6.92
N LEU A 104 1.51 -3.37 -7.87
CA LEU A 104 2.10 -3.55 -9.18
C LEU A 104 2.73 -2.25 -9.67
N ASN A 105 3.45 -2.35 -10.77
CA ASN A 105 3.85 -1.20 -11.56
C ASN A 105 3.26 -1.25 -12.96
N PHE A 106 2.94 -0.09 -13.51
CA PHE A 106 2.44 0.06 -14.87
C PHE A 106 3.13 1.23 -15.57
N TYR A 107 3.10 1.26 -16.90
CA TYR A 107 3.80 2.26 -17.70
C TYR A 107 2.81 3.17 -18.44
N VAL A 108 3.01 4.49 -18.32
CA VAL A 108 2.34 5.51 -19.14
C VAL A 108 3.43 6.32 -19.82
N ASP A 109 3.41 6.38 -21.16
CA ASP A 109 4.45 7.06 -21.96
C ASP A 109 5.89 6.65 -21.59
N ASN A 110 6.09 5.34 -21.36
CA ASN A 110 7.38 4.74 -20.95
C ASN A 110 7.89 5.21 -19.58
N VAL A 111 7.03 5.80 -18.75
CA VAL A 111 7.30 6.16 -17.37
C VAL A 111 6.57 5.19 -16.46
N ALA A 112 7.28 4.62 -15.48
CA ALA A 112 6.70 3.67 -14.54
C ALA A 112 5.94 4.39 -13.42
N TYR A 113 4.81 3.79 -13.02
CA TYR A 113 3.93 4.21 -11.93
C TYR A 113 3.77 3.03 -10.97
N VAL A 114 3.56 3.31 -9.69
CA VAL A 114 3.36 2.31 -8.65
C VAL A 114 1.92 2.39 -8.14
N LEU A 115 1.23 1.25 -8.13
CA LEU A 115 -0.14 1.14 -7.65
C LEU A 115 -0.28 0.00 -6.64
N GLY A 116 -0.84 0.30 -5.48
CA GLY A 116 -1.30 -0.68 -4.50
C GLY A 116 -2.82 -0.80 -4.55
N PHE A 117 -3.34 -2.01 -4.67
CA PHE A 117 -4.74 -2.34 -4.48
C PHE A 117 -4.97 -2.81 -3.05
N ILE A 118 -5.96 -2.20 -2.38
CA ILE A 118 -6.40 -2.61 -1.05
C ILE A 118 -7.91 -2.77 -1.08
N GLY A 119 -8.38 -3.99 -0.82
CA GLY A 119 -9.80 -4.27 -0.79
C GLY A 119 -10.44 -4.14 0.59
N ASN A 120 -11.69 -3.69 0.64
CA ASN A 120 -12.44 -3.66 1.88
C ASN A 120 -12.78 -5.06 2.38
N LEU A 121 -12.13 -5.42 3.48
CA LEU A 121 -12.21 -6.73 4.09
C LEU A 121 -13.58 -7.06 4.68
N GLN A 122 -14.50 -6.09 4.80
CA GLN A 122 -15.90 -6.37 5.12
C GLN A 122 -16.53 -7.36 4.11
N LYS A 123 -16.05 -7.39 2.85
CA LYS A 123 -16.49 -8.35 1.83
C LYS A 123 -16.22 -9.80 2.24
N CYS A 124 -15.15 -10.03 2.99
CA CYS A 124 -14.72 -11.34 3.47
C CYS A 124 -14.29 -11.29 4.93
N ILE A 125 -15.13 -10.69 5.78
CA ILE A 125 -14.79 -10.44 7.18
C ILE A 125 -14.53 -11.72 7.99
N ASN A 126 -15.03 -12.86 7.49
CA ASN A 126 -14.80 -14.19 8.06
C ASN A 126 -13.73 -15.00 7.29
N GLY A 127 -13.04 -14.36 6.35
CA GLY A 127 -11.98 -14.94 5.52
C GLY A 127 -10.57 -14.60 6.01
N SER A 128 -9.57 -14.94 5.20
CA SER A 128 -8.14 -14.86 5.54
C SER A 128 -7.61 -13.45 5.83
N GLY A 129 -8.31 -12.38 5.43
CA GLY A 129 -7.84 -11.00 5.60
C GLY A 129 -8.30 -10.29 6.87
N SER A 130 -9.32 -10.79 7.59
CA SER A 130 -9.86 -10.14 8.80
C SER A 130 -9.84 -11.08 9.99
N THR A 131 -8.82 -10.96 10.83
CA THR A 131 -8.67 -11.79 12.04
C THR A 131 -9.46 -11.25 13.24
N ASN A 132 -10.08 -10.07 13.12
CA ASN A 132 -10.78 -9.42 14.22
C ASN A 132 -12.11 -8.74 13.80
N PRO A 133 -13.12 -9.53 13.37
CA PRO A 133 -14.40 -9.01 12.88
C PRO A 133 -15.23 -8.30 13.96
N THR A 134 -14.93 -8.50 15.25
CA THR A 134 -15.78 -8.06 16.37
C THR A 134 -15.25 -6.86 17.13
N ASN A 135 -13.97 -6.53 17.02
CA ASN A 135 -13.38 -5.40 17.74
C ASN A 135 -13.11 -4.24 16.78
N SER A 136 -14.17 -3.51 16.44
CA SER A 136 -14.07 -2.27 15.67
C SER A 136 -14.30 -1.06 16.57
N PRO A 137 -13.36 -0.10 16.65
CA PRO A 137 -13.55 1.15 17.38
C PRO A 137 -14.68 2.05 16.82
N ASN A 138 -15.15 1.83 15.59
CA ASN A 138 -16.12 2.68 14.90
C ASN A 138 -17.30 1.92 14.27
N GLY A 139 -17.38 0.61 14.47
CA GLY A 139 -18.42 -0.26 13.92
C GLY A 139 -18.18 -0.72 12.47
N ASP A 140 -17.06 -0.35 11.84
CA ASP A 140 -16.64 -0.79 10.50
C ASP A 140 -15.35 -1.62 10.56
N ALA A 141 -15.48 -2.87 11.00
CA ALA A 141 -14.35 -3.79 11.14
C ALA A 141 -13.60 -4.03 9.82
N GLY A 142 -14.27 -3.91 8.69
CA GLY A 142 -13.64 -4.06 7.37
C GLY A 142 -12.66 -2.94 7.07
N VAL A 143 -13.07 -1.68 7.23
CA VAL A 143 -12.17 -0.54 7.01
C VAL A 143 -11.11 -0.43 8.10
N ASP A 144 -11.41 -0.83 9.34
CA ASP A 144 -10.40 -0.91 10.40
C ASP A 144 -9.30 -1.92 10.07
N ALA A 145 -9.67 -3.09 9.54
CA ALA A 145 -8.70 -4.06 9.05
C ALA A 145 -7.96 -3.55 7.82
N MET A 146 -8.62 -2.81 6.92
CA MET A 146 -7.96 -2.18 5.76
C MET A 146 -6.84 -1.23 6.19
N VAL A 147 -6.94 -0.54 7.33
CA VAL A 147 -5.86 0.36 7.78
C VAL A 147 -4.55 -0.41 7.97
N SER A 148 -4.61 -1.64 8.50
CA SER A 148 -3.44 -2.50 8.62
C SER A 148 -2.88 -2.90 7.26
N VAL A 149 -3.76 -3.20 6.30
CA VAL A 149 -3.38 -3.57 4.94
C VAL A 149 -2.78 -2.39 4.18
N ILE A 150 -3.34 -1.18 4.34
CA ILE A 150 -2.76 0.06 3.80
C ILE A 150 -1.35 0.24 4.38
N ALA A 151 -1.15 -0.01 5.67
CA ALA A 151 0.17 0.09 6.29
C ALA A 151 1.17 -0.89 5.66
N HIS A 152 0.75 -2.13 5.43
CA HIS A 152 1.53 -3.16 4.73
C HIS A 152 1.91 -2.70 3.32
N GLU A 153 0.93 -2.31 2.51
CA GLU A 153 1.17 -1.86 1.13
C GLU A 153 2.04 -0.60 1.05
N LEU A 154 1.94 0.32 2.02
CA LEU A 154 2.84 1.47 2.08
C LEU A 154 4.28 1.08 2.32
N VAL A 155 4.52 0.03 3.10
CA VAL A 155 5.86 -0.45 3.42
C VAL A 155 6.45 -1.10 2.19
N ASP A 156 5.73 -2.04 1.57
CA ASP A 156 6.23 -2.82 0.45
C ASP A 156 6.39 -1.97 -0.81
N THR A 157 5.43 -1.10 -1.14
CA THR A 157 5.59 -0.21 -2.30
C THR A 157 6.69 0.84 -2.12
N MET A 158 7.09 1.18 -0.89
CA MET A 158 8.20 2.11 -0.68
C MET A 158 9.55 1.40 -0.65
N SER A 159 9.62 0.16 -0.17
CA SER A 159 10.83 -0.65 -0.06
C SER A 159 11.13 -1.46 -1.33
N ASP A 160 10.09 -1.84 -2.10
CA ASP A 160 10.14 -2.58 -3.35
C ASP A 160 9.03 -2.25 -4.37
N PRO A 161 8.95 -1.00 -4.86
CA PRO A 161 7.94 -0.57 -5.83
C PRO A 161 7.91 -1.33 -7.18
N PHE A 162 8.97 -2.09 -7.49
CA PHE A 162 9.14 -2.75 -8.79
C PHE A 162 9.41 -4.26 -8.67
N GLY A 163 9.22 -4.87 -7.48
CA GLY A 163 9.48 -6.29 -7.23
C GLY A 163 10.93 -6.73 -7.47
N SER A 164 11.90 -5.83 -7.29
CA SER A 164 13.33 -6.08 -7.54
C SER A 164 14.28 -5.47 -6.49
N ALA A 165 13.74 -4.83 -5.45
CA ALA A 165 14.49 -4.06 -4.46
C ALA A 165 14.67 -4.83 -3.15
N TRP A 166 13.76 -4.70 -2.17
CA TRP A 166 13.92 -5.34 -0.85
C TRP A 166 13.06 -6.59 -0.72
N PHE A 167 13.71 -7.73 -0.52
CA PHE A 167 13.08 -8.98 -0.11
C PHE A 167 14.00 -9.75 0.84
N GLY A 168 13.41 -10.50 1.75
CA GLY A 168 14.10 -11.42 2.64
C GLY A 168 14.72 -12.60 1.90
N ALA A 169 15.53 -13.39 2.60
CA ALA A 169 16.20 -14.56 2.01
C ALA A 169 15.23 -15.62 1.42
N THR A 170 13.97 -15.61 1.86
CA THR A 170 12.89 -16.48 1.38
C THR A 170 11.99 -15.84 0.32
N GLY A 171 12.28 -14.61 -0.11
CA GLY A 171 11.50 -13.87 -1.10
C GLY A 171 10.41 -12.96 -0.54
N ASN A 172 10.08 -13.06 0.76
CA ASN A 172 9.07 -12.22 1.41
C ASN A 172 9.53 -10.76 1.55
N GLU A 173 8.63 -9.81 1.35
CA GLU A 173 8.87 -8.39 1.58
C GLU A 173 8.90 -8.06 3.07
N ASN A 174 9.12 -6.80 3.44
CA ASN A 174 9.33 -6.44 4.85
C ASN A 174 8.03 -6.44 5.64
N ALA A 175 6.89 -6.18 5.00
CA ALA A 175 5.59 -6.25 5.66
C ALA A 175 4.96 -7.65 5.67
N ASP A 176 5.53 -8.61 4.93
CA ASP A 176 5.12 -10.03 4.87
C ASP A 176 5.61 -10.90 6.04
N LYS A 177 6.41 -10.33 6.96
CA LYS A 177 7.06 -11.07 8.06
C LYS A 177 6.36 -10.88 9.39
#